data_AF-X1MVL1-F1
#
_entry.id   AF-X1MVL1-F1
#
_cell.length_a   1.000
_cell.length_b   1.000
_cell.length_c   1.000
_cell.angle_alpha   90.00
_cell.angle_beta   90.00
_cell.angle_gamma   90.00
#
_symmetry.space_group_name_H-M   'P 1'
#
loop_
_entity.id
_entity.type
_entity.pdbx_description
1 polymer ?
#
loop_
_entity_poly.entity_id
_entity_poly.type
_entity_poly.pdbx_seq_one_letter_code
_entity_poly.pdbx_strand_id
1 'polypeptide(L)'
;QIWDRELKAGERDSSLFIFYNLLLQNKNSLEYAKKITILKNNSLAKPLTDQEMKKLFRKGYRFKCSTVRETLPYIECDKCRFKFKGGVLGVGNIIVKNIMEIPELNTCEKAILLLLGTVFEGEKPSEYQIAKVTKMDKRTVKKAIENLREKGIIE
;
A
#
# COMPACT_ATOMS: atom_id res chain seq x y z
N GLN A 1 -1.77 -2.54 -12.13
CA GLN A 1 -0.55 -1.74 -11.97
C GLN A 1 0.67 -2.40 -12.62
N ILE A 2 1.22 -3.48 -12.04
CA ILE A 2 2.44 -4.14 -12.59
C ILE A 2 2.27 -4.56 -14.07
N TRP A 3 1.06 -4.90 -14.48
CA TRP A 3 0.75 -5.41 -15.82
C TRP A 3 0.08 -4.38 -16.74
N ASP A 4 -0.05 -3.12 -16.31
CA ASP A 4 -0.79 -2.09 -17.06
C ASP A 4 0.11 -1.42 -18.13
N ARG A 5 1.33 -1.94 -18.30
CA ARG A 5 2.34 -1.47 -19.25
C ARG A 5 3.20 -2.61 -19.76
N GLU A 6 3.92 -2.34 -20.84
CA GLU A 6 4.99 -3.22 -21.29
C GLU A 6 6.19 -3.18 -20.31
N LEU A 7 6.74 -4.35 -20.00
CA LEU A 7 7.84 -4.54 -19.06
C LEU A 7 9.14 -4.84 -19.80
N LYS A 8 10.22 -4.15 -19.45
CA LYS A 8 11.56 -4.37 -20.02
C LYS A 8 12.18 -5.69 -19.53
N ALA A 9 13.27 -6.11 -20.18
CA ALA A 9 14.12 -7.18 -19.65
C ALA A 9 14.68 -6.75 -18.27
N GLY A 10 14.56 -7.62 -17.26
CA GLY A 10 14.85 -7.29 -15.85
C GLY A 10 13.61 -6.90 -15.05
N GLU A 11 12.81 -5.94 -15.53
CA GLU A 11 11.54 -5.56 -14.88
C GLU A 11 10.56 -6.74 -14.82
N ARG A 12 10.52 -7.57 -15.87
CA ARG A 12 9.69 -8.80 -15.93
C ARG A 12 10.02 -9.79 -14.82
N ASP A 13 11.30 -10.06 -14.61
CA ASP A 13 11.79 -11.02 -13.61
C ASP A 13 11.43 -10.55 -12.19
N SER A 14 11.78 -9.30 -11.88
CA SER A 14 11.46 -8.69 -10.59
C SER A 14 9.94 -8.60 -10.34
N SER A 15 9.16 -8.27 -11.38
CA SER A 15 7.70 -8.23 -11.32
C SER A 15 7.09 -9.59 -11.00
N LEU A 16 7.47 -10.63 -11.74
CA LEU A 16 6.95 -11.98 -11.55
C LEU A 16 7.41 -12.56 -10.21
N PHE A 17 8.65 -12.27 -9.79
CA PHE A 17 9.15 -12.68 -8.48
C PHE A 17 8.36 -12.07 -7.34
N ILE A 18 8.16 -10.75 -7.36
CA ILE A 18 7.37 -10.05 -6.33
C ILE A 18 5.92 -10.51 -6.37
N PHE A 19 5.33 -10.66 -7.55
CA PHE A 19 3.95 -11.13 -7.70
C PHE A 19 3.73 -12.52 -7.09
N TYR A 20 4.58 -13.49 -7.43
CA TYR A 20 4.55 -14.84 -6.87
C TYR A 20 4.59 -14.82 -5.33
N ASN A 21 5.52 -14.05 -4.77
CA ASN A 21 5.70 -13.97 -3.32
C ASN A 21 4.56 -13.21 -2.62
N LEU A 22 3.94 -12.22 -3.27
CA LEU A 22 2.74 -11.57 -2.76
C LEU A 22 1.54 -12.53 -2.71
N LEU A 23 1.39 -13.43 -3.70
CA LEU A 23 0.36 -14.47 -3.67
C LEU A 23 0.55 -15.40 -2.46
N LEU A 24 1.78 -15.84 -2.20
CA LEU A 24 2.11 -16.64 -1.01
C LEU A 24 1.86 -15.88 0.30
N GLN A 25 2.30 -14.62 0.38
CA GLN A 25 2.06 -13.75 1.55
C GLN A 25 0.57 -13.48 1.79
N ASN A 26 -0.26 -13.64 0.77
CA ASN A 26 -1.72 -13.58 0.85
C ASN A 26 -2.37 -14.93 1.22
N LYS A 27 -1.60 -15.91 1.70
CA LYS A 27 -2.06 -17.24 2.13
C LYS A 27 -2.67 -18.10 1.01
N ASN A 28 -2.34 -17.82 -0.25
CA ASN A 28 -2.69 -18.73 -1.33
C ASN A 28 -1.81 -19.99 -1.29
N SER A 29 -2.31 -21.11 -1.83
CA SER A 29 -1.52 -22.33 -1.92
C SER A 29 -0.33 -22.15 -2.87
N LEU A 30 0.73 -22.92 -2.63
CA LEU A 30 1.93 -22.92 -3.48
C LEU A 30 1.60 -23.24 -4.95
N GLU A 31 0.74 -24.24 -5.16
CA GLU A 31 0.31 -24.67 -6.49
C GLU A 31 -0.49 -23.57 -7.20
N TYR A 32 -1.42 -22.94 -6.50
CA TYR A 32 -2.17 -21.80 -7.04
C TYR A 32 -1.25 -20.64 -7.40
N ALA A 33 -0.33 -20.27 -6.51
CA ALA A 33 0.61 -19.19 -6.75
C ALA A 33 1.49 -19.45 -7.99
N LYS A 34 2.00 -20.68 -8.15
CA LYS A 34 2.76 -21.10 -9.35
C LYS A 34 1.92 -21.02 -10.60
N LYS A 35 0.71 -21.62 -10.58
CA LYS A 35 -0.21 -21.63 -11.73
C LYS A 35 -0.52 -20.22 -12.21
N ILE A 36 -0.90 -19.32 -11.30
CA ILE A 36 -1.23 -17.94 -11.65
C ILE A 36 -0.01 -17.17 -12.16
N THR A 37 1.17 -17.39 -11.58
CA THR A 37 2.41 -16.75 -12.05
C THR A 37 2.78 -17.21 -13.46
N ILE A 38 2.64 -18.51 -13.77
CA ILE A 38 2.86 -19.06 -15.12
C ILE A 38 1.86 -18.46 -16.12
N LEU A 39 0.57 -18.43 -15.76
CA LEU A 39 -0.46 -17.82 -16.61
C LEU A 39 -0.14 -16.36 -16.92
N LYS A 40 0.38 -15.60 -15.93
CA LYS A 40 0.80 -14.22 -16.15
C LYS A 40 2.06 -14.09 -16.99
N ASN A 41 3.05 -14.94 -16.78
CA ASN A 41 4.24 -14.97 -17.63
C ASN A 41 3.87 -15.18 -19.11
N ASN A 42 2.96 -16.12 -19.39
CA ASN A 42 2.52 -16.45 -20.74
C ASN A 42 1.71 -15.33 -21.40
N SER A 43 1.15 -14.40 -20.62
CA SER A 43 0.42 -13.23 -21.14
C SER A 43 1.33 -12.07 -21.53
N LEU A 44 2.64 -12.15 -21.25
CA LEU A 44 3.60 -11.11 -21.62
C LEU A 44 3.95 -11.21 -23.11
N ALA A 45 4.18 -10.06 -23.75
CA ALA A 45 4.67 -10.01 -25.12
C ALA A 45 5.99 -10.78 -25.31
N LYS A 46 6.82 -10.80 -24.26
CA LYS A 46 8.04 -11.62 -24.17
C LYS A 46 8.04 -12.36 -22.83
N PRO A 47 7.54 -13.60 -22.77
CA PRO A 47 7.57 -14.42 -21.56
C PRO A 47 9.00 -14.76 -21.12
N LEU A 48 9.18 -15.04 -19.84
CA LEU A 48 10.36 -15.71 -19.31
C LEU A 48 10.35 -17.18 -19.74
N THR A 49 11.55 -17.72 -19.94
CA THR A 49 11.78 -19.15 -20.20
C THR A 49 11.48 -20.00 -18.97
N ASP A 50 11.29 -21.31 -19.17
CA ASP A 50 11.08 -22.26 -18.07
C ASP A 50 12.25 -22.28 -17.07
N GLN A 51 13.48 -22.07 -17.55
CA GLN A 51 14.66 -22.00 -16.67
C GLN A 51 14.64 -20.74 -15.79
N GLU A 52 14.24 -19.59 -16.33
CA GLU A 52 14.06 -18.35 -15.57
C GLU A 52 12.91 -18.50 -14.57
N MET A 53 11.77 -19.04 -15.00
CA MET A 53 10.63 -19.30 -14.13
C MET A 53 10.97 -20.24 -12.97
N LYS A 54 11.80 -21.27 -13.20
CA LYS A 54 12.30 -22.15 -12.13
C LYS A 54 13.11 -21.41 -11.08
N LYS A 55 13.81 -20.31 -11.42
CA LYS A 55 14.57 -19.50 -10.44
C LYS A 55 13.63 -18.72 -9.52
N LEU A 56 12.51 -18.20 -10.05
CA LEU A 56 11.50 -17.46 -9.30
C LEU A 56 10.90 -18.27 -8.14
N PHE A 57 10.67 -19.56 -8.35
CA PHE A 57 9.96 -20.43 -7.40
C PHE A 57 10.84 -21.04 -6.31
N ARG A 58 12.14 -20.71 -6.25
CA ARG A 58 13.09 -21.38 -5.34
C ARG A 58 12.96 -20.97 -3.88
N LYS A 59 12.58 -19.72 -3.60
CA LYS A 59 12.52 -19.20 -2.24
C LYS A 59 11.33 -18.26 -2.06
N GLY A 60 10.49 -18.59 -1.08
CA GLY A 60 9.47 -17.68 -0.58
C GLY A 60 10.14 -16.51 0.15
N TYR A 61 9.74 -15.29 -0.19
CA TYR A 61 10.19 -14.06 0.41
C TYR A 61 8.98 -13.27 0.91
N ARG A 62 9.10 -12.66 2.09
CA ARG A 62 8.06 -11.80 2.64
C ARG A 62 8.41 -10.35 2.38
N PHE A 63 7.77 -9.75 1.38
CA PHE A 63 8.07 -8.40 0.93
C PHE A 63 7.44 -7.34 1.85
N LYS A 64 8.25 -6.33 2.20
CA LYS A 64 7.77 -5.06 2.74
C LYS A 64 7.38 -4.12 1.58
N CYS A 65 6.47 -3.19 1.84
CA CYS A 65 6.07 -2.20 0.83
C CYS A 65 7.24 -1.35 0.32
N SER A 66 8.21 -1.01 1.19
CA SER A 66 9.42 -0.27 0.80
C SER A 66 10.24 -1.05 -0.23
N THR A 67 10.49 -2.34 0.00
CA THR A 67 11.21 -3.21 -0.92
C THR A 67 10.50 -3.32 -2.27
N VAL A 68 9.17 -3.44 -2.28
CA VAL A 68 8.38 -3.46 -3.52
C VAL A 68 8.54 -2.14 -4.28
N ARG A 69 8.49 -0.99 -3.59
CA ARG A 69 8.64 0.34 -4.19
C ARG A 69 10.04 0.56 -4.78
N GLU A 70 11.08 0.18 -4.05
CA GLU A 70 12.47 0.27 -4.50
C GLU A 70 12.74 -0.62 -5.71
N THR A 71 12.17 -1.83 -5.72
CA THR A 71 12.38 -2.82 -6.80
C THR A 71 11.52 -2.52 -8.03
N LEU A 72 10.32 -1.99 -7.84
CA LEU A 72 9.34 -1.72 -8.91
C LEU A 72 8.97 -0.22 -8.88
N PRO A 73 9.87 0.67 -9.36
CA PRO A 73 9.70 2.12 -9.24
C PRO A 73 8.51 2.68 -10.05
N TYR A 74 7.96 1.88 -10.96
CA TYR A 74 6.77 2.19 -11.75
C TYR A 74 5.45 1.83 -11.05
N ILE A 75 5.48 1.34 -9.81
CA ILE A 75 4.28 1.15 -9.01
C ILE A 75 3.84 2.50 -8.42
N GLU A 76 2.61 2.88 -8.76
CA GLU A 76 1.91 4.04 -8.23
C GLU A 76 1.31 3.67 -6.86
N CYS A 77 2.06 4.00 -5.80
CA CYS A 77 1.70 3.67 -4.42
C CYS A 77 0.41 4.37 -3.95
N ASP A 78 0.12 5.54 -4.49
CA ASP A 78 -1.11 6.31 -4.35
C ASP A 78 -2.33 5.55 -4.90
N LYS A 79 -2.16 4.77 -5.97
CA LYS A 79 -3.21 3.91 -6.56
C LYS A 79 -3.31 2.53 -5.90
N CYS A 80 -2.56 2.26 -4.83
CA CYS A 80 -2.53 0.94 -4.20
C CYS A 80 -3.77 0.70 -3.33
N ARG A 81 -4.71 -0.12 -3.83
CA ARG A 81 -5.91 -0.53 -3.05
C ARG A 81 -5.60 -1.30 -1.76
N PHE A 82 -4.37 -1.81 -1.62
CA PHE A 82 -3.89 -2.54 -0.44
C PHE A 82 -3.02 -1.70 0.50
N LYS A 83 -2.95 -0.37 0.29
CA LYS A 83 -2.30 0.58 1.21
C LYS A 83 -2.75 0.36 2.67
N PHE A 84 -3.97 -0.19 2.85
CA PHE A 84 -4.62 -0.49 4.13
C PHE A 84 -5.12 -1.94 4.24
N LYS A 85 -4.28 -2.94 3.92
CA LYS A 85 -4.72 -4.35 3.99
C LYS A 85 -5.29 -4.72 5.37
N GLY A 86 -6.61 -4.97 5.44
CA GLY A 86 -7.36 -5.29 6.67
C GLY A 86 -8.06 -4.11 7.34
N GLY A 87 -8.07 -2.91 6.73
CA GLY A 87 -8.70 -1.71 7.31
C GLY A 87 -7.95 -1.13 8.51
N VAL A 88 -6.76 -1.65 8.83
CA VAL A 88 -5.96 -1.23 9.98
C VAL A 88 -4.53 -0.95 9.52
N LEU A 89 -4.08 0.28 9.72
CA LEU A 89 -2.66 0.60 9.66
C LEU A 89 -1.97 0.05 10.90
N GLY A 90 -1.00 -0.85 10.71
CA GLY A 90 -0.06 -1.16 11.78
C GLY A 90 0.78 0.09 12.10
N VAL A 91 1.03 0.36 13.37
CA VAL A 91 1.84 1.51 13.85
C VAL A 91 3.26 1.53 13.22
N GLY A 92 3.76 0.37 12.79
CA GLY A 92 5.04 0.24 12.08
C GLY A 92 5.01 0.66 10.60
N ASN A 93 3.87 1.08 10.05
CA ASN A 93 3.76 1.55 8.66
C ASN A 93 4.49 2.88 8.48
N ILE A 94 5.26 3.02 7.40
CA ILE A 94 6.05 4.23 7.13
C ILE A 94 5.21 5.51 7.01
N ILE A 95 3.97 5.41 6.51
CA ILE A 95 3.04 6.55 6.43
C ILE A 95 2.63 6.98 7.84
N VAL A 96 2.32 6.02 8.73
CA VAL A 96 2.04 6.31 10.14
C VAL A 96 3.24 6.99 10.77
N LYS A 97 4.43 6.40 10.62
CA LYS A 97 5.67 6.95 11.22
C LYS A 97 5.94 8.38 10.76
N ASN A 98 5.88 8.62 9.45
CA ASN A 98 6.13 9.95 8.90
C ASN A 98 5.12 10.97 9.41
N ILE A 99 3.82 10.64 9.47
CA ILE A 99 2.79 11.53 10.05
C ILE A 99 3.07 11.78 11.54
N MET A 100 3.44 10.73 12.29
CA MET A 100 3.72 10.84 13.72
C MET A 100 4.97 11.66 14.01
N GLU A 101 5.89 11.80 13.06
CA GLU A 101 7.12 12.57 13.17
C GLU A 101 6.97 14.06 12.77
N ILE A 102 5.84 14.48 12.19
CA ILE A 102 5.61 15.89 11.82
C ILE A 102 5.59 16.75 13.10
N PRO A 103 6.62 17.59 13.36
CA PRO A 103 6.74 18.29 14.64
C PRO A 103 5.66 19.37 14.82
N GLU A 104 5.14 19.93 13.73
CA GLU A 104 4.11 20.98 13.72
C GLU A 104 2.71 20.46 14.08
N LEU A 105 2.55 19.13 14.18
CA LEU A 105 1.27 18.49 14.49
C LEU A 105 1.23 17.94 15.92
N ASN A 106 0.16 18.27 16.64
CA ASN A 106 -0.14 17.66 17.91
C ASN A 106 -0.73 16.24 17.73
N THR A 107 -0.86 15.49 18.82
CA THR A 107 -1.34 14.10 18.80
C THR A 107 -2.74 13.95 18.17
N CYS A 108 -3.64 14.90 18.40
CA CYS A 108 -4.99 14.87 17.82
C CYS A 108 -4.96 15.14 16.32
N GLU A 109 -4.18 16.14 15.89
CA GLU A 109 -4.00 16.46 14.47
C GLU A 109 -3.37 15.28 13.72
N LYS A 110 -2.34 14.65 14.29
CA LYS A 110 -1.72 13.43 13.73
C LYS A 110 -2.74 12.29 13.59
N ALA A 111 -3.54 12.06 14.62
CA ALA A 111 -4.55 11.01 14.61
C ALA A 111 -5.65 11.27 13.56
N ILE A 112 -6.13 12.52 13.45
CA ILE A 112 -7.14 12.89 12.45
C ILE A 112 -6.57 12.83 11.03
N LEU A 113 -5.37 13.37 10.81
CA LEU A 113 -4.71 13.33 9.51
C LEU A 113 -4.50 11.88 9.06
N LEU A 114 -4.10 11.00 9.99
CA LEU A 114 -3.98 9.58 9.72
C LEU A 114 -5.34 8.98 9.34
N LEU A 115 -6.40 9.29 10.08
CA LEU A 115 -7.75 8.78 9.82
C LEU A 115 -8.31 9.23 8.47
N LEU A 116 -8.12 10.51 8.11
CA LEU A 116 -8.52 11.08 6.83
C LEU A 116 -7.78 10.40 5.68
N GLY A 117 -6.47 10.20 5.81
CA GLY A 117 -5.66 9.51 4.81
C GLY A 117 -5.85 7.99 4.78
N THR A 118 -6.76 7.43 5.59
CA THR A 118 -6.96 5.96 5.72
C THR A 118 -8.41 5.53 5.67
N VAL A 119 -9.17 5.76 6.74
CA VAL A 119 -10.56 5.32 6.90
C VAL A 119 -11.48 6.11 5.98
N PHE A 120 -11.15 7.38 5.74
CA PHE A 120 -11.94 8.29 4.90
C PHE A 120 -11.19 8.73 3.65
N GLU A 121 -10.23 7.92 3.16
CA GLU A 121 -9.45 8.28 1.99
C GLU A 121 -10.35 8.48 0.77
N GLY A 122 -10.31 9.67 0.16
CA GLY A 122 -11.16 10.04 -0.98
C GLY A 122 -12.61 10.38 -0.62
N GLU A 123 -12.97 10.34 0.66
CA GLU A 123 -14.27 10.78 1.17
C GLU A 123 -14.20 12.20 1.76
N LYS A 124 -15.37 12.84 1.93
CA LYS A 124 -15.52 14.10 2.68
C LYS A 124 -16.33 13.85 3.95
N PRO A 125 -15.75 13.19 4.96
CA PRO A 125 -16.48 12.84 6.17
C PRO A 125 -16.88 14.09 6.96
N SER A 126 -18.06 14.05 7.56
CA SER A 126 -18.46 15.05 8.55
C SER A 126 -17.64 14.91 9.84
N GLU A 127 -17.50 16.00 10.58
CA GLU A 127 -16.89 16.00 11.92
C GLU A 127 -17.54 14.95 12.84
N TYR A 128 -18.84 14.72 12.69
CA TYR A 128 -19.57 13.72 13.46
C TYR A 128 -19.12 12.28 13.14
N GLN A 129 -18.93 11.96 11.85
CA GLN A 129 -18.41 10.65 11.43
C GLN A 129 -17.00 10.42 11.98
N ILE A 130 -16.14 11.44 11.93
CA ILE A 130 -14.78 11.37 12.48
C ILE A 130 -14.82 11.19 14.00
N ALA A 131 -15.63 11.97 14.72
CA ALA A 131 -15.78 11.84 16.17
C ALA A 131 -16.28 10.45 16.58
N LYS A 132 -17.22 9.88 15.83
CA LYS A 132 -17.73 8.52 16.07
C LYS A 132 -16.66 7.45 15.93
N VAL A 133 -15.80 7.55 14.92
CA VAL A 133 -14.73 6.56 14.66
C VAL A 133 -13.59 6.72 15.66
N THR A 134 -13.18 7.95 15.94
CA THR A 134 -12.07 8.26 16.87
C THR A 134 -12.46 8.14 18.34
N LYS A 135 -13.77 8.14 18.65
CA LYS A 135 -14.31 8.32 20.01
C LYS A 135 -13.82 9.61 20.68
N MET A 136 -13.45 10.62 19.89
CA MET A 136 -13.05 11.94 20.38
C MET A 136 -14.26 12.87 20.51
N ASP A 137 -14.14 13.88 21.37
CA ASP A 137 -15.11 14.97 21.43
C ASP A 137 -15.17 15.72 20.09
N LYS A 138 -16.39 16.08 19.66
CA LYS A 138 -16.60 16.76 18.37
C LYS A 138 -15.87 18.10 18.29
N ARG A 139 -15.74 18.85 19.39
CA ARG A 139 -15.01 20.12 19.42
C ARG A 139 -13.52 19.91 19.21
N THR A 140 -12.96 18.83 19.78
CA THR A 140 -11.56 18.43 19.55
C THR A 140 -11.33 18.08 18.08
N VAL A 141 -12.26 17.32 17.48
CA VAL A 141 -12.20 16.97 16.05
C VAL A 141 -12.24 18.23 15.19
N LYS A 142 -13.21 19.12 15.44
CA LYS A 142 -13.37 20.37 14.71
C LYS A 142 -12.10 21.22 14.77
N LYS A 143 -11.58 21.47 15.98
CA LYS A 143 -10.37 22.28 16.19
C LYS A 143 -9.16 21.70 15.45
N ALA A 144 -8.98 20.39 15.48
CA ALA A 144 -7.87 19.75 14.80
C ALA A 144 -8.02 19.79 13.26
N ILE A 145 -9.23 19.69 12.71
CA ILE A 145 -9.48 19.90 11.27
C ILE A 145 -9.19 21.35 10.87
N GLU A 146 -9.66 22.33 11.65
CA GLU A 146 -9.39 23.76 11.41
C GLU A 146 -7.88 24.03 11.42
N ASN A 147 -7.16 23.53 12.44
CA ASN A 147 -5.70 23.68 12.50
C ASN A 147 -4.97 23.02 11.31
N LEU A 148 -5.43 21.84 10.85
CA LEU A 148 -4.83 21.18 9.68
C LEU A 148 -5.05 21.98 8.38
N ARG A 149 -6.19 22.66 8.25
CA ARG A 149 -6.48 23.59 7.13
C ARG A 149 -5.66 24.85 7.19
N GLU A 150 -5.55 25.48 8.38
CA GLU A 150 -4.72 26.66 8.58
C GLU A 150 -3.24 26.38 8.25
N LYS A 151 -2.78 25.15 8.50
CA LYS A 151 -1.43 24.67 8.14
C LYS A 151 -1.28 24.26 6.67
N GLY A 152 -2.36 24.31 5.87
CA GLY A 152 -2.35 23.93 4.45
C GLY A 152 -2.11 22.44 4.20
N ILE A 153 -2.36 21.58 5.19
CA ILE A 153 -2.13 20.12 5.09
C ILE A 153 -3.34 19.42 4.46
N ILE A 154 -4.54 19.95 4.68
CA ILE A 154 -5.81 19.47 4.11
C ILE A 154 -6.62 20.64 3.57
N GLU A 155 -7.58 20.34 2.69
CA GLU A 155 -8.56 21.29 2.13
C GLU A 155 -9.73 21.62 3.08
#